data_AF-A0A950EU71-F1
#
_entry.id   AF-A0A950EU71-F1
#
_cell.length_a   1.000
_cell.length_b   1.000
_cell.length_c   1.000
_cell.angle_alpha   90.00
_cell.angle_beta   90.00
_cell.angle_gamma   90.00
#
_symmetry.space_group_name_H-M   'P 1'
#
loop_
_entity.id
_entity.type
_entity.pdbx_description
1 polymer ?
#
loop_
_entity_poly.entity_id
_entity_poly.type
_entity_poly.pdbx_seq_one_letter_code
_entity_poly.pdbx_strand_id
1 'polypeptide(L)'
;MFSVRPILAAAALLVIPLASASAAFADAATPALATPTPTPTPGSFRRALPAPADSIFPASDFLGPTIGVPVDQGNRFYGWFDPGIEVSTSQNSNYPLTYNDAPNIPQLDQLIFRWERQPDTVQTKHFDWGYRFSNLFGVDYRWTTAQCYFCNQLLTYNRLYGDDPVEMYGILYYPHIGQGTEIQLGRFISPPDIEAQLAPNNFLYTHSVFFDFDAYTQTGALFSTKLSDYWTLVYGVHSGNDMSPWSPSQHFPTFELIGRWISHANKDSLYGGVDAINFTPYMRTYIGTANSANPST
;
A
#
# COMPACT_ATOMS: atom_id res chain seq x y z
N MET A 1 50.65 11.38 42.87
CA MET A 1 49.60 12.29 42.35
C MET A 1 48.68 11.43 41.50
N PHE A 2 47.47 11.21 42.01
CA PHE A 2 46.27 10.53 41.52
C PHE A 2 46.33 9.37 40.51
N SER A 3 45.88 8.23 41.07
CA SER A 3 45.54 6.93 40.48
C SER A 3 44.39 6.98 39.49
N VAL A 4 44.52 6.22 38.41
CA VAL A 4 43.44 5.79 37.52
C VAL A 4 42.41 4.97 38.31
N ARG A 5 41.12 5.24 38.11
CA ARG A 5 40.00 4.38 38.53
C ARG A 5 39.11 4.16 37.29
N PRO A 6 38.68 2.91 36.99
CA PRO A 6 37.67 2.66 36.00
C PRO A 6 36.29 3.01 36.59
N ILE A 7 35.51 3.82 35.89
CA ILE A 7 34.10 4.04 36.21
C ILE A 7 33.34 2.85 35.62
N LEU A 8 32.94 1.92 36.49
CA LEU A 8 31.82 1.02 36.20
C LEU A 8 30.56 1.88 36.09
N ALA A 9 30.05 2.08 34.87
CA ALA A 9 28.67 2.52 34.69
C ALA A 9 27.77 1.29 34.87
N ALA A 10 27.20 1.16 36.06
CA ALA A 10 26.13 0.20 36.31
C ALA A 10 24.92 0.58 35.45
N ALA A 11 24.57 -0.27 34.48
CA ALA A 11 23.30 -0.18 33.78
C ALA A 11 22.18 -0.52 34.79
N ALA A 12 21.56 0.51 35.34
CA ALA A 12 20.30 0.35 36.06
C ALA A 12 19.23 -0.02 35.04
N LEU A 13 18.90 -1.31 34.98
CA LEU A 13 17.75 -1.82 34.25
C LEU A 13 16.50 -1.26 34.93
N LEU A 14 15.93 -0.18 34.39
CA LEU A 14 14.64 0.33 34.80
C LEU A 14 13.57 -0.64 34.28
N VAL A 15 13.27 -1.66 35.09
CA VAL A 15 12.10 -2.52 34.90
C VAL A 15 10.87 -1.67 35.20
N ILE A 16 10.19 -1.21 34.15
CA ILE A 16 8.84 -0.66 34.28
C ILE A 16 7.91 -1.86 34.50
N PRO A 17 7.20 -1.96 35.64
CA PRO A 17 6.24 -3.05 35.83
C PRO A 17 5.07 -2.81 34.89
N LEU A 18 4.93 -3.68 33.88
CA LEU A 18 3.70 -3.80 33.12
C LEU A 18 2.62 -4.29 34.09
N ALA A 19 1.73 -3.40 34.51
CA ALA A 19 0.57 -3.75 35.31
C ALA A 19 -0.24 -4.80 34.55
N SER A 20 -0.12 -6.04 35.01
CA SER A 20 -0.87 -7.18 34.49
C SER A 20 -2.31 -6.98 34.95
N ALA A 21 -3.22 -6.63 34.04
CA ALA A 21 -4.63 -6.77 34.30
C ALA A 21 -4.93 -8.27 34.38
N SER A 22 -5.01 -8.80 35.60
CA SER A 22 -5.44 -10.16 35.87
C SER A 22 -6.94 -10.28 35.57
N ALA A 23 -7.29 -10.82 34.41
CA ALA A 23 -8.61 -11.44 34.23
C ALA A 23 -8.58 -12.78 34.96
N ALA A 24 -9.54 -12.98 35.86
CA ALA A 24 -9.61 -14.11 36.79
C ALA A 24 -9.54 -15.48 36.11
N PHE A 25 -8.81 -16.41 36.72
CA PHE A 25 -8.90 -17.83 36.42
C PHE A 25 -10.29 -18.34 36.84
N ALA A 26 -11.08 -18.80 35.87
CA ALA A 26 -12.23 -19.65 36.14
C ALA A 26 -11.77 -21.11 36.09
N ASP A 27 -12.18 -21.84 37.13
CA ASP A 27 -11.81 -23.20 37.48
C ASP A 27 -12.26 -24.24 36.43
N ALA A 28 -11.54 -25.34 36.35
CA ALA A 28 -11.78 -26.42 35.40
C ALA A 28 -12.97 -27.30 35.81
N ALA A 29 -14.02 -27.39 34.98
CA ALA A 29 -14.84 -28.60 34.78
C ALA A 29 -16.02 -28.37 33.81
N THR A 30 -15.90 -28.91 32.59
CA THR A 30 -16.89 -29.63 31.74
C THR A 30 -16.59 -29.37 30.26
N PRO A 31 -16.52 -30.40 29.39
CA PRO A 31 -16.37 -30.19 27.96
C PRO A 31 -17.67 -29.59 27.41
N ALA A 32 -17.68 -28.28 27.20
CA ALA A 32 -18.76 -27.63 26.47
C ALA A 32 -18.80 -28.18 25.04
N LEU A 33 -19.98 -28.67 24.62
CA LEU A 33 -20.23 -29.15 23.28
C LEU A 33 -19.71 -28.13 22.25
N ALA A 34 -19.04 -28.64 21.22
CA ALA A 34 -18.60 -27.87 20.08
C ALA A 34 -19.73 -26.95 19.61
N THR A 35 -19.57 -25.64 19.84
CA THR A 35 -20.41 -24.62 19.25
C THR A 35 -20.37 -24.86 17.74
N PRO A 36 -21.52 -24.92 17.04
CA PRO A 36 -21.49 -25.12 15.60
C PRO A 36 -20.62 -24.02 14.99
N THR A 37 -19.62 -24.43 14.22
CA THR A 37 -18.82 -23.55 13.37
C THR A 37 -19.77 -22.56 12.71
N PRO A 38 -19.56 -21.23 12.82
CA PRO A 38 -20.40 -20.29 12.11
C PRO A 38 -20.37 -20.68 10.64
N THR A 39 -21.55 -20.98 10.10
CA THR A 39 -21.74 -21.24 8.67
C THR A 39 -20.98 -20.17 7.90
N PRO A 40 -20.06 -20.52 6.98
CA PRO A 40 -19.40 -19.51 6.19
C PRO A 40 -20.47 -18.70 5.48
N THR A 41 -20.50 -17.39 5.74
CA THR A 41 -21.30 -16.44 4.97
C THR A 41 -21.11 -16.78 3.50
N PRO A 42 -22.19 -16.95 2.69
CA PRO A 42 -22.05 -17.25 1.27
C PRO A 42 -21.03 -16.29 0.68
N GLY A 43 -19.94 -16.86 0.19
CA GLY A 43 -18.77 -16.10 -0.24
C GLY A 43 -19.19 -14.98 -1.16
N SER A 44 -18.49 -13.86 -1.05
CA SER A 44 -18.58 -12.74 -1.96
C SER A 44 -18.78 -13.24 -3.42
N PHE A 45 -20.00 -13.17 -4.00
CA PHE A 45 -20.30 -13.40 -5.42
C PHE A 45 -19.32 -12.66 -6.33
N ARG A 46 -18.27 -13.34 -6.80
CA ARG A 46 -17.25 -12.79 -7.71
C ARG A 46 -17.58 -13.00 -9.18
N ARG A 47 -17.22 -12.00 -10.00
CA ARG A 47 -17.15 -12.11 -11.46
C ARG A 47 -15.79 -12.62 -11.90
N ALA A 48 -14.80 -12.60 -11.03
CA ALA A 48 -13.54 -13.32 -11.18
C ALA A 48 -13.70 -14.78 -10.76
N LEU A 49 -12.83 -15.63 -11.31
CA LEU A 49 -12.71 -17.01 -10.86
C LEU A 49 -12.25 -17.05 -9.38
N PRO A 50 -12.53 -18.12 -8.63
CA PRO A 50 -12.16 -18.21 -7.22
C PRO A 50 -10.65 -17.97 -7.01
N ALA A 51 -10.32 -17.14 -6.03
CA ALA A 51 -8.93 -16.93 -5.63
C ALA A 51 -8.44 -18.10 -4.75
N PRO A 52 -7.14 -18.41 -4.73
CA PRO A 52 -6.57 -19.45 -3.85
C PRO A 52 -6.77 -19.15 -2.35
N ALA A 53 -6.87 -17.86 -2.00
CA ALA A 53 -7.16 -17.40 -0.65
C ALA A 53 -8.04 -16.15 -0.72
N ASP A 54 -8.95 -16.04 0.24
CA ASP A 54 -9.67 -14.80 0.51
C ASP A 54 -8.83 -13.93 1.44
N SER A 55 -8.65 -12.67 1.08
CA SER A 55 -7.96 -11.74 1.97
C SER A 55 -8.75 -11.54 3.26
N ILE A 56 -8.06 -11.59 4.39
CA ILE A 56 -8.62 -11.34 5.73
C ILE A 56 -8.94 -9.85 5.97
N PHE A 57 -8.29 -8.98 5.21
CA PHE A 57 -8.62 -7.55 5.10
C PHE A 57 -9.30 -7.30 3.74
N PRO A 58 -10.06 -6.21 3.55
CA PRO A 58 -10.51 -5.83 2.22
C PRO A 58 -9.28 -5.43 1.36
N ALA A 59 -8.60 -6.42 0.79
CA ALA A 59 -7.42 -6.21 -0.03
C ALA A 59 -7.86 -5.82 -1.43
N SER A 60 -7.26 -4.74 -1.93
CA SER A 60 -7.17 -4.41 -3.35
C SER A 60 -5.96 -5.05 -4.02
N ASP A 61 -5.07 -5.63 -3.22
CA ASP A 61 -3.70 -5.88 -3.66
C ASP A 61 -3.61 -7.32 -4.16
N PHE A 62 -4.29 -7.52 -5.28
CA PHE A 62 -3.78 -8.30 -6.40
C PHE A 62 -4.57 -7.91 -7.65
N LEU A 63 -4.20 -6.76 -8.21
CA LEU A 63 -4.60 -6.24 -9.52
C LEU A 63 -6.09 -5.91 -9.64
N GLY A 64 -6.40 -4.74 -9.11
CA GLY A 64 -7.70 -4.09 -9.17
C GLY A 64 -8.64 -4.57 -8.06
N PRO A 65 -9.65 -3.78 -7.70
CA PRO A 65 -10.76 -4.32 -6.93
C PRO A 65 -11.28 -5.54 -7.69
N THR A 66 -11.34 -6.66 -6.97
CA THR A 66 -11.81 -7.92 -7.52
C THR A 66 -13.14 -7.66 -8.20
N ILE A 67 -13.17 -7.82 -9.53
CA ILE A 67 -14.42 -7.76 -10.28
C ILE A 67 -15.33 -8.84 -9.69
N GLY A 68 -16.33 -8.36 -8.95
CA GLY A 68 -17.28 -9.08 -8.12
C GLY A 68 -16.93 -9.30 -6.64
N VAL A 69 -16.36 -8.36 -5.89
CA VAL A 69 -16.65 -8.37 -4.44
C VAL A 69 -18.09 -7.88 -4.25
N PRO A 70 -19.07 -8.69 -3.80
CA PRO A 70 -20.30 -8.15 -3.26
C PRO A 70 -19.97 -7.46 -1.97
N VAL A 71 -20.70 -6.38 -1.87
CA VAL A 71 -20.37 -5.26 -1.06
C VAL A 71 -21.14 -5.44 0.24
N ASP A 72 -20.46 -5.16 1.35
CA ASP A 72 -21.14 -4.25 2.27
C ASP A 72 -21.30 -2.93 1.49
N GLN A 73 -22.44 -2.72 0.82
CA GLN A 73 -22.71 -1.60 -0.11
C GLN A 73 -22.62 -0.21 0.55
N GLY A 74 -22.29 -0.20 1.84
CA GLY A 74 -22.11 0.98 2.65
C GLY A 74 -20.73 1.59 2.53
N ASN A 75 -20.62 2.76 3.13
CA ASN A 75 -19.34 3.40 3.38
C ASN A 75 -18.66 2.66 4.53
N ARG A 76 -17.40 2.27 4.31
CA ARG A 76 -16.58 1.61 5.33
C ARG A 76 -15.51 2.58 5.80
N PHE A 77 -15.36 2.66 7.11
CA PHE A 77 -14.28 3.39 7.75
C PHE A 77 -13.55 2.43 8.67
N TYR A 78 -12.29 2.16 8.37
CA TYR A 78 -11.45 1.23 9.12
C TYR A 78 -10.00 1.63 8.98
N GLY A 79 -9.12 0.97 9.71
CA GLY A 79 -7.71 1.29 9.73
C GLY A 79 -6.92 0.26 10.50
N TRP A 80 -5.61 0.42 10.47
CA TRP A 80 -4.69 -0.41 11.24
C TRP A 80 -3.54 0.45 11.74
N PHE A 81 -2.85 -0.08 12.74
CA PHE A 81 -1.58 0.46 13.20
C PHE A 81 -0.57 -0.69 13.22
N ASP A 82 0.66 -0.38 12.86
CA ASP A 82 1.75 -1.32 12.72
C ASP A 82 2.99 -0.77 13.42
N PRO A 83 3.27 -1.23 14.66
CA PRO A 83 4.47 -0.88 15.39
C PRO A 83 5.58 -1.90 15.12
N GLY A 84 6.79 -1.41 14.84
CA GLY A 84 7.93 -2.24 14.49
C GLY A 84 9.21 -1.90 15.24
N ILE A 85 10.16 -2.83 15.21
CA ILE A 85 11.55 -2.62 15.61
C ILE A 85 12.44 -3.54 14.78
N GLU A 86 13.43 -2.94 14.12
CA GLU A 86 14.46 -3.68 13.39
C GLU A 86 15.77 -3.67 14.18
N VAL A 87 16.32 -4.85 14.47
CA VAL A 87 17.55 -4.99 15.25
C VAL A 87 18.71 -5.34 14.31
N SER A 88 19.68 -4.43 14.20
CA SER A 88 20.81 -4.60 13.28
C SER A 88 22.11 -4.09 13.87
N THR A 89 23.24 -4.40 13.24
CA THR A 89 24.55 -3.84 13.62
C THR A 89 24.77 -2.41 13.09
N SER A 90 23.85 -1.89 12.27
CA SER A 90 23.94 -0.55 11.70
C SER A 90 23.63 0.52 12.75
N GLN A 91 24.33 1.64 12.68
CA GLN A 91 24.17 2.75 13.64
C GLN A 91 23.30 3.89 13.11
N ASN A 92 23.21 4.05 11.78
CA ASN A 92 22.60 5.22 11.16
C ASN A 92 21.43 4.89 10.22
N SER A 93 21.52 3.79 9.47
CA SER A 93 20.54 3.41 8.44
C SER A 93 20.75 1.94 8.06
N ASN A 94 19.66 1.24 7.76
CA ASN A 94 19.65 -0.13 7.24
C ASN A 94 19.60 -0.16 5.71
N TYR A 95 19.56 0.98 5.04
CA TYR A 95 19.65 1.09 3.59
C TYR A 95 20.79 0.19 3.04
N PRO A 96 20.51 -0.70 2.07
CA PRO A 96 19.38 -0.68 1.14
C PRO A 96 18.08 -1.35 1.61
N LEU A 97 17.95 -1.80 2.86
CA LEU A 97 16.66 -2.29 3.38
C LEU A 97 15.66 -1.12 3.50
N THR A 98 14.63 -1.12 2.67
CA THR A 98 13.53 -0.14 2.74
C THR A 98 12.44 -0.59 3.73
N TYR A 99 11.53 0.34 4.06
CA TYR A 99 10.50 0.24 5.11
C TYR A 99 11.06 0.08 6.54
N ASN A 100 12.19 -0.60 6.72
CA ASN A 100 12.88 -0.81 7.99
C ASN A 100 14.24 -0.11 8.07
N ASP A 101 14.32 1.12 7.52
CA ASP A 101 15.59 1.86 7.38
C ASP A 101 16.17 2.33 8.73
N ALA A 102 15.34 2.65 9.73
CA ALA A 102 15.84 3.16 11.01
C ALA A 102 16.28 2.01 11.94
N PRO A 103 17.59 1.85 12.23
CA PRO A 103 18.06 0.70 12.99
C PRO A 103 17.86 0.89 14.50
N ASN A 104 17.53 -0.21 15.18
CA ASN A 104 17.57 -0.35 16.65
C ASN A 104 16.66 0.60 17.43
N ILE A 105 15.62 1.14 16.81
CA ILE A 105 14.63 1.99 17.47
C ILE A 105 13.23 1.39 17.32
N PRO A 106 12.42 1.35 18.40
CA PRO A 106 10.98 1.11 18.27
C PRO A 106 10.34 2.28 17.51
N GLN A 107 9.55 1.97 16.49
CA GLN A 107 8.91 2.95 15.63
C GLN A 107 7.48 2.54 15.26
N LEU A 108 6.71 3.53 14.80
CA LEU A 108 5.41 3.29 14.19
C LEU A 108 5.62 3.27 12.67
N ASP A 109 5.56 2.08 12.09
CA ASP A 109 5.76 1.86 10.65
C ASP A 109 4.59 2.46 9.88
N GLN A 110 3.37 2.07 10.27
CA GLN A 110 2.14 2.56 9.65
C GLN A 110 1.03 2.80 10.68
N LEU A 111 0.32 3.90 10.53
CA LEU A 111 -1.00 4.15 11.07
C LEU A 111 -1.85 4.61 9.91
N ILE A 112 -2.80 3.76 9.53
CA ILE A 112 -3.61 4.00 8.34
C ILE A 112 -5.07 4.13 8.70
N PHE A 113 -5.70 5.14 8.10
CA PHE A 113 -7.14 5.28 8.09
C PHE A 113 -7.63 5.18 6.65
N ARG A 114 -8.59 4.30 6.42
CA ARG A 114 -9.21 4.06 5.14
C ARG A 114 -10.70 4.35 5.22
N TRP A 115 -11.14 5.17 4.29
CA TRP A 115 -12.53 5.44 4.01
C TRP A 115 -12.84 5.06 2.58
N GLU A 116 -13.72 4.08 2.39
CA GLU A 116 -14.04 3.61 1.05
C GLU A 116 -15.49 3.19 0.89
N ARG A 117 -15.96 3.29 -0.34
CA ARG A 117 -17.16 2.62 -0.85
C ARG A 117 -16.77 1.97 -2.16
N GLN A 118 -16.92 0.65 -2.26
CA GLN A 118 -16.66 -0.05 -3.51
C GLN A 118 -17.95 -0.13 -4.35
N PRO A 119 -17.88 0.08 -5.68
CA PRO A 119 -19.03 -0.15 -6.55
C PRO A 119 -19.39 -1.63 -6.58
N ASP A 120 -20.68 -1.94 -6.78
CA ASP A 120 -21.14 -3.28 -7.11
C ASP A 120 -20.67 -3.64 -8.52
N THR A 121 -19.56 -4.37 -8.56
CA THR A 121 -19.00 -4.96 -9.77
C THR A 121 -19.45 -6.42 -9.92
N VAL A 122 -20.59 -6.82 -9.38
CA VAL A 122 -21.23 -8.11 -9.70
C VAL A 122 -22.33 -7.87 -10.72
N GLN A 123 -23.15 -6.85 -10.45
CA GLN A 123 -24.24 -6.46 -11.33
C GLN A 123 -23.74 -5.95 -12.69
N THR A 124 -24.51 -6.24 -13.75
CA THR A 124 -24.18 -5.89 -15.14
C THR A 124 -25.24 -4.97 -15.78
N LYS A 125 -26.13 -4.39 -14.99
CA LYS A 125 -27.33 -3.71 -15.52
C LYS A 125 -27.25 -2.19 -15.43
N HIS A 126 -26.59 -1.67 -14.42
CA HIS A 126 -26.58 -0.23 -14.13
C HIS A 126 -25.19 0.28 -13.83
N PHE A 127 -25.01 1.57 -14.02
CA PHE A 127 -23.84 2.27 -13.53
C PHE A 127 -23.80 2.24 -12.01
N ASP A 128 -22.62 2.05 -11.43
CA ASP A 128 -22.37 2.27 -10.01
C ASP A 128 -21.07 3.05 -9.85
N TRP A 129 -20.86 3.61 -8.66
CA TRP A 129 -19.69 4.41 -8.34
C TRP A 129 -19.12 3.98 -6.99
N GLY A 130 -17.98 4.53 -6.64
CA GLY A 130 -17.31 4.31 -5.38
C GLY A 130 -16.22 5.34 -5.17
N TYR A 131 -15.46 5.18 -4.11
CA TYR A 131 -14.29 5.97 -3.81
C TYR A 131 -13.41 5.23 -2.83
N ARG A 132 -12.14 5.60 -2.82
CA ARG A 132 -11.20 5.19 -1.79
C ARG A 132 -10.31 6.35 -1.40
N PHE A 133 -10.23 6.53 -0.10
CA PHE A 133 -9.30 7.41 0.56
C PHE A 133 -8.55 6.62 1.62
N SER A 134 -7.24 6.47 1.47
CA SER A 134 -6.35 5.87 2.46
C SER A 134 -5.28 6.88 2.81
N ASN A 135 -5.19 7.24 4.09
CA ASN A 135 -4.14 8.10 4.59
C ASN A 135 -3.17 7.28 5.45
N LEU A 136 -1.88 7.42 5.18
CA LEU A 136 -0.78 6.75 5.86
C LEU A 136 -0.01 7.77 6.69
N PHE A 137 0.08 7.52 8.00
CA PHE A 137 0.99 8.22 8.89
C PHE A 137 1.99 7.23 9.49
N GLY A 138 3.28 7.53 9.47
CA GLY A 138 4.30 6.61 9.98
C GLY A 138 5.67 6.91 9.45
N VAL A 139 6.61 5.97 9.62
CA VAL A 139 7.94 6.07 8.97
C VAL A 139 7.90 5.64 7.51
N ASP A 140 6.95 4.77 7.15
CA ASP A 140 6.81 4.22 5.79
C ASP A 140 6.35 5.23 4.75
N TYR A 141 5.79 6.36 5.20
CA TYR A 141 5.42 7.48 4.31
C TYR A 141 6.60 7.92 3.42
N ARG A 142 7.85 7.68 3.87
CA ARG A 142 9.07 7.94 3.11
C ARG A 142 9.06 7.27 1.74
N TRP A 143 8.49 6.08 1.64
CA TRP A 143 8.51 5.26 0.44
C TRP A 143 7.31 5.52 -0.45
N THR A 144 6.16 5.91 0.11
CA THR A 144 4.96 6.22 -0.67
C THR A 144 4.86 7.69 -1.08
N THR A 145 5.69 8.59 -0.53
CA THR A 145 5.62 10.05 -0.78
C THR A 145 5.72 10.38 -2.27
N ALA A 146 4.67 11.00 -2.80
CA ALA A 146 4.65 11.58 -4.14
C ALA A 146 4.94 13.09 -4.13
N GLN A 147 5.56 13.62 -5.19
CA GLN A 147 5.80 15.06 -5.31
C GLN A 147 4.49 15.84 -5.26
N CYS A 148 4.53 16.95 -4.51
CA CYS A 148 3.43 17.88 -4.26
C CYS A 148 2.24 17.33 -3.44
N TYR A 149 2.35 16.10 -2.90
CA TYR A 149 1.48 15.57 -1.84
C TYR A 149 2.20 15.62 -0.50
N PHE A 150 2.09 16.75 0.21
CA PHE A 150 2.80 16.98 1.48
C PHE A 150 4.31 16.65 1.47
N CYS A 151 4.93 16.65 0.28
CA CYS A 151 6.26 16.10 0.05
C CYS A 151 7.38 16.85 0.78
N ASN A 152 7.16 18.12 1.15
CA ASN A 152 8.14 18.93 1.87
C ASN A 152 8.57 18.30 3.20
N GLN A 153 7.68 17.54 3.84
CA GLN A 153 7.99 16.80 5.08
C GLN A 153 9.23 15.92 4.93
N LEU A 154 9.32 15.23 3.79
CA LEU A 154 10.44 14.35 3.45
C LEU A 154 11.50 15.09 2.63
N LEU A 155 11.13 15.69 1.50
CA LEU A 155 12.05 16.24 0.51
C LEU A 155 12.81 17.48 0.98
N THR A 156 12.24 18.26 1.90
CA THR A 156 12.88 19.47 2.45
C THR A 156 13.40 19.25 3.85
N TYR A 157 12.60 18.62 4.71
CA TYR A 157 12.90 18.50 6.14
C TYR A 157 13.37 17.12 6.59
N ASN A 158 13.36 16.12 5.70
CA ASN A 158 13.77 14.75 5.97
C ASN A 158 13.21 14.19 7.29
N ARG A 159 11.92 14.43 7.57
CA ARG A 159 11.29 14.00 8.82
C ARG A 159 11.22 12.48 8.86
N LEU A 160 11.45 11.91 10.05
CA LEU A 160 11.29 10.47 10.27
C LEU A 160 9.83 10.05 10.13
N TYR A 161 8.90 10.84 10.68
CA TYR A 161 7.47 10.61 10.58
C TYR A 161 6.83 11.64 9.65
N GLY A 162 5.84 11.20 8.88
CA GLY A 162 5.06 12.06 8.03
C GLY A 162 3.72 11.45 7.65
N ASP A 163 2.96 12.26 6.92
CA ASP A 163 1.61 11.96 6.45
C ASP A 163 1.62 11.91 4.93
N ASP A 164 1.06 10.84 4.37
CA ASP A 164 0.93 10.63 2.94
C ASP A 164 -0.44 10.03 2.60
N PRO A 165 -1.28 10.73 1.82
CA PRO A 165 -2.55 10.18 1.37
C PRO A 165 -2.30 9.26 0.16
N VAL A 166 -1.88 8.04 0.46
CA VAL A 166 -1.40 7.03 -0.51
C VAL A 166 -2.44 6.65 -1.56
N GLU A 167 -3.72 6.58 -1.19
CA GLU A 167 -4.82 6.34 -2.12
C GLU A 167 -5.84 7.48 -2.01
N MET A 168 -6.12 8.15 -3.11
CA MET A 168 -7.09 9.23 -3.21
C MET A 168 -7.78 9.19 -4.57
N TYR A 169 -8.79 8.34 -4.75
CA TYR A 169 -9.44 8.22 -6.04
C TYR A 169 -10.95 7.95 -5.94
N GLY A 170 -11.67 8.44 -6.94
CA GLY A 170 -13.05 8.06 -7.22
C GLY A 170 -13.09 6.84 -8.14
N ILE A 171 -14.10 6.00 -7.98
CA ILE A 171 -14.30 4.80 -8.80
C ILE A 171 -15.62 4.94 -9.56
N LEU A 172 -15.60 4.72 -10.87
CA LEU A 172 -16.78 4.71 -11.73
C LEU A 172 -16.87 3.35 -12.42
N TYR A 173 -17.99 2.66 -12.27
CA TYR A 173 -18.21 1.34 -12.85
C TYR A 173 -19.25 1.39 -13.96
N TYR A 174 -18.83 0.98 -15.17
CA TYR A 174 -19.66 0.91 -16.37
C TYR A 174 -19.79 -0.55 -16.84
N PRO A 175 -20.97 -1.18 -16.69
CA PRO A 175 -21.14 -2.58 -17.08
C PRO A 175 -21.19 -2.83 -18.60
N HIS A 176 -21.51 -1.80 -19.39
CA HIS A 176 -21.74 -1.92 -20.83
C HIS A 176 -20.47 -1.79 -21.68
N ILE A 177 -19.32 -1.47 -21.08
CA ILE A 177 -18.03 -1.42 -21.76
C ILE A 177 -17.33 -2.76 -21.52
N GLY A 178 -17.07 -3.53 -22.58
CA GLY A 178 -16.57 -4.91 -22.45
C GLY A 178 -17.56 -5.80 -21.70
N GLN A 179 -17.06 -6.53 -20.69
CA GLN A 179 -17.87 -7.25 -19.69
C GLN A 179 -17.95 -6.51 -18.34
N GLY A 180 -17.62 -5.21 -18.36
CA GLY A 180 -17.49 -4.37 -17.19
C GLY A 180 -16.15 -3.66 -17.18
N THR A 181 -16.20 -2.34 -17.14
CA THR A 181 -15.05 -1.47 -16.98
C THR A 181 -15.17 -0.71 -15.68
N GLU A 182 -14.11 -0.71 -14.91
CA GLU A 182 -13.90 0.19 -13.79
C GLU A 182 -12.94 1.31 -14.19
N ILE A 183 -13.26 2.53 -13.80
CA ILE A 183 -12.44 3.73 -14.02
C ILE A 183 -12.09 4.32 -12.66
N GLN A 184 -10.80 4.38 -12.34
CA GLN A 184 -10.28 5.03 -11.16
C GLN A 184 -9.71 6.39 -11.55
N LEU A 185 -10.14 7.44 -10.84
CA LEU A 185 -9.74 8.83 -11.11
C LEU A 185 -9.13 9.44 -9.86
N GLY A 186 -7.84 9.73 -9.89
CA GLY A 186 -7.10 10.31 -8.77
C GLY A 186 -5.74 9.65 -8.57
N ARG A 187 -5.28 9.58 -7.32
CA ARG A 187 -4.03 8.94 -6.93
C ARG A 187 -4.30 7.50 -6.52
N PHE A 188 -3.69 6.54 -7.20
CA PHE A 188 -3.83 5.11 -6.95
C PHE A 188 -2.44 4.46 -6.83
N ILE A 189 -2.39 3.27 -6.23
CA ILE A 189 -1.19 2.44 -6.18
C ILE A 189 -0.89 1.95 -7.59
N SER A 190 0.39 1.96 -7.97
CA SER A 190 0.84 1.51 -9.27
C SER A 190 0.38 0.06 -9.55
N PRO A 191 -0.29 -0.21 -10.69
CA PRO A 191 -0.79 -1.55 -10.98
C PRO A 191 0.23 -2.70 -11.12
N PRO A 192 1.48 -2.53 -11.58
CA PRO A 192 2.41 -3.65 -11.79
C PRO A 192 2.93 -4.29 -10.51
N ASP A 193 2.78 -3.58 -9.39
CA ASP A 193 3.49 -3.90 -8.17
C ASP A 193 3.02 -5.26 -7.60
N ILE A 194 3.98 -6.13 -7.29
CA ILE A 194 3.72 -7.52 -6.83
C ILE A 194 3.79 -7.66 -5.31
N GLU A 195 4.30 -6.63 -4.64
CA GLU A 195 4.30 -6.46 -3.20
C GLU A 195 3.40 -5.28 -2.84
N ALA A 196 2.99 -5.20 -1.58
CA ALA A 196 2.05 -4.17 -1.15
C ALA A 196 2.74 -3.12 -0.29
N GLN A 197 2.33 -1.86 -0.42
CA GLN A 197 2.85 -0.77 0.40
C GLN A 197 2.23 -0.77 1.79
N LEU A 198 1.10 -1.47 1.95
CA LEU A 198 0.29 -1.46 3.16
C LEU A 198 0.54 -2.73 3.97
N ALA A 199 0.95 -2.58 5.23
CA ALA A 199 1.34 -3.67 6.12
C ALA A 199 0.39 -4.89 6.13
N PRO A 200 -0.95 -4.75 6.14
CA PRO A 200 -1.86 -5.89 6.21
C PRO A 200 -1.87 -6.76 4.95
N ASN A 201 -1.34 -6.24 3.84
CA ASN A 201 -1.28 -6.93 2.56
C ASN A 201 0.07 -7.64 2.36
N ASN A 202 1.03 -7.43 3.26
CA ASN A 202 2.32 -8.11 3.23
C ASN A 202 2.34 -9.34 4.13
N PHE A 203 2.92 -10.43 3.62
CA PHE A 203 3.16 -11.63 4.43
C PHE A 203 4.42 -11.50 5.28
N LEU A 204 5.45 -10.82 4.75
CA LEU A 204 6.73 -10.61 5.41
C LEU A 204 6.81 -9.17 5.95
N TYR A 205 7.57 -8.99 7.03
CA TYR A 205 7.88 -7.68 7.58
C TYR A 205 8.86 -6.88 6.70
N THR A 206 9.65 -7.58 5.90
CA THR A 206 10.65 -7.00 4.99
C THR A 206 10.23 -7.18 3.55
N HIS A 207 10.57 -6.20 2.73
CA HIS A 207 10.33 -6.21 1.29
C HIS A 207 11.48 -6.80 0.49
N SER A 208 11.20 -7.21 -0.75
CA SER A 208 12.28 -7.54 -1.68
C SER A 208 12.98 -6.28 -2.17
N VAL A 209 14.26 -6.40 -2.51
CA VAL A 209 15.03 -5.28 -3.10
C VAL A 209 14.42 -4.78 -4.41
N PHE A 210 13.62 -5.59 -5.11
CA PHE A 210 12.99 -5.15 -6.36
C PHE A 210 11.85 -4.16 -6.10
N PHE A 211 11.11 -4.34 -5.00
CA PHE A 211 10.05 -3.43 -4.57
C PHE A 211 10.58 -2.00 -4.37
N ASP A 212 11.80 -1.88 -3.84
CA ASP A 212 12.45 -0.61 -3.52
C ASP A 212 12.62 0.35 -4.71
N PHE A 213 12.65 -0.21 -5.93
CA PHE A 213 12.90 0.53 -7.16
C PHE A 213 11.69 0.57 -8.10
N ASP A 214 10.50 0.18 -7.62
CA ASP A 214 9.27 0.34 -8.38
C ASP A 214 8.65 1.73 -8.18
N ALA A 215 7.74 2.10 -9.07
CA ALA A 215 6.85 3.23 -8.88
C ALA A 215 5.73 2.84 -7.92
N TYR A 216 5.57 3.57 -6.82
CA TYR A 216 4.59 3.18 -5.80
C TYR A 216 3.20 3.74 -6.08
N THR A 217 3.12 5.00 -6.52
CA THR A 217 1.85 5.67 -6.76
C THR A 217 1.83 6.41 -8.08
N GLN A 218 0.66 6.42 -8.70
CA GLN A 218 0.38 7.15 -9.93
C GLN A 218 -0.85 8.03 -9.73
N THR A 219 -0.85 9.21 -10.35
CA THR A 219 -2.03 10.10 -10.33
C THR A 219 -2.56 10.31 -11.74
N GLY A 220 -3.81 9.91 -11.99
CA GLY A 220 -4.39 9.97 -13.32
C GLY A 220 -5.75 9.30 -13.44
N ALA A 221 -5.97 8.70 -14.60
CA ALA A 221 -7.15 7.90 -14.92
C ALA A 221 -6.72 6.48 -15.32
N LEU A 222 -7.10 5.50 -14.50
CA LEU A 222 -6.84 4.08 -14.71
C LEU A 222 -8.13 3.37 -15.11
N PHE A 223 -8.09 2.56 -16.14
CA PHE A 223 -9.20 1.80 -16.67
C PHE A 223 -8.90 0.31 -16.54
N SER A 224 -9.73 -0.43 -15.82
CA SER A 224 -9.67 -1.88 -15.72
C SER A 224 -10.88 -2.48 -16.42
N THR A 225 -10.68 -3.08 -17.59
CA THR A 225 -11.73 -3.63 -18.43
C THR A 225 -11.64 -5.15 -18.48
N LYS A 226 -12.73 -5.81 -18.09
CA LYS A 226 -12.87 -7.25 -18.31
C LYS A 226 -13.26 -7.51 -19.77
N LEU A 227 -12.38 -8.17 -20.52
CA LEU A 227 -12.62 -8.54 -21.92
C LEU A 227 -13.34 -9.90 -22.00
N SER A 228 -12.98 -10.84 -21.12
CA SER A 228 -13.62 -12.14 -20.96
C SER A 228 -13.43 -12.65 -19.53
N ASP A 229 -13.94 -13.85 -19.21
CA ASP A 229 -13.66 -14.51 -17.92
C ASP A 229 -12.16 -14.82 -17.70
N TYR A 230 -11.36 -14.77 -18.76
CA TYR A 230 -9.94 -15.12 -18.75
C TYR A 230 -9.01 -13.95 -19.03
N TRP A 231 -9.54 -12.82 -19.52
CA TRP A 231 -8.75 -11.67 -19.94
C TRP A 231 -9.25 -10.39 -19.30
N THR A 232 -8.34 -9.69 -18.64
CA THR A 232 -8.54 -8.33 -18.12
C THR A 232 -7.46 -7.43 -18.67
N LEU A 233 -7.84 -6.25 -19.13
CA LEU A 233 -6.93 -5.23 -19.60
C LEU A 233 -6.96 -4.05 -18.64
N VAL A 234 -5.79 -3.66 -18.16
CA VAL A 234 -5.57 -2.47 -17.34
C VAL A 234 -4.82 -1.47 -18.21
N TYR A 235 -5.33 -0.26 -18.35
CA TYR A 235 -4.71 0.78 -19.16
C TYR A 235 -5.07 2.15 -18.64
N GLY A 236 -4.25 3.16 -18.90
CA GLY A 236 -4.47 4.45 -18.27
C GLY A 236 -3.58 5.55 -18.79
N VAL A 237 -3.84 6.74 -18.24
CA VAL A 237 -3.06 7.94 -18.47
C VAL A 237 -2.84 8.64 -17.14
N HIS A 238 -1.58 8.89 -16.79
CA HIS A 238 -1.18 9.49 -15.52
C HIS A 238 -0.07 10.53 -15.71
N SER A 239 0.20 11.32 -14.67
CA SER A 239 1.17 12.42 -14.68
C SER A 239 2.63 11.99 -14.46
N GLY A 240 2.93 10.70 -14.57
CA GLY A 240 4.21 10.09 -14.21
C GLY A 240 4.14 9.32 -12.89
N ASN A 241 5.30 8.85 -12.44
CA ASN A 241 5.45 7.95 -11.29
C ASN A 241 5.82 8.76 -10.05
N ASP A 242 5.05 8.66 -8.98
CA ASP A 242 5.22 9.35 -7.70
C ASP A 242 5.17 10.89 -7.81
N MET A 243 4.27 11.38 -8.67
CA MET A 243 4.14 12.81 -8.99
C MET A 243 2.68 13.22 -9.09
N SER A 244 2.33 14.40 -8.57
CA SER A 244 1.03 15.01 -8.85
C SER A 244 0.97 15.68 -10.23
N PRO A 245 -0.23 15.82 -10.84
CA PRO A 245 -0.42 16.51 -12.12
C PRO A 245 -0.14 18.03 -12.06
N TRP A 246 -0.08 18.60 -10.86
CA TRP A 246 0.21 20.02 -10.63
C TRP A 246 1.64 20.27 -10.13
N SER A 247 2.48 19.23 -10.13
CA SER A 247 3.88 19.40 -9.76
C SER A 247 4.57 20.36 -10.73
N PRO A 248 5.42 21.30 -10.25
CA PRO A 248 6.20 22.16 -11.13
C PRO A 248 7.30 21.40 -11.88
N SER A 249 7.60 20.17 -11.46
CA SER A 249 8.46 19.24 -12.18
C SER A 249 7.79 18.79 -13.48
N GLN A 250 8.60 18.36 -14.45
CA GLN A 250 8.12 18.05 -15.81
C GLN A 250 7.16 16.84 -15.80
N HIS A 251 5.84 17.09 -15.78
CA HIS A 251 4.82 16.06 -15.91
C HIS A 251 4.42 15.93 -17.38
N PHE A 252 4.61 14.74 -17.93
CA PHE A 252 4.16 14.42 -19.27
C PHE A 252 3.02 13.42 -19.19
N PRO A 253 2.03 13.47 -20.10
CA PRO A 253 1.08 12.38 -20.24
C PRO A 253 1.85 11.08 -20.41
N THR A 254 1.78 10.24 -19.38
CA THR A 254 2.39 8.92 -19.34
C THR A 254 1.27 7.91 -19.50
N PHE A 255 1.49 6.93 -20.35
CA PHE A 255 0.51 5.89 -20.63
C PHE A 255 0.94 4.58 -19.98
N GLU A 256 -0.05 3.78 -19.63
CA GLU A 256 0.15 2.44 -19.06
C GLU A 256 -0.74 1.44 -19.82
N LEU A 257 -0.26 0.21 -19.96
CA LEU A 257 -1.00 -0.88 -20.59
C LEU A 257 -0.50 -2.22 -20.06
N ILE A 258 -1.36 -2.91 -19.33
CA ILE A 258 -1.07 -4.20 -18.70
C ILE A 258 -2.17 -5.20 -19.01
N GLY A 259 -1.77 -6.39 -19.46
CA GLY A 259 -2.66 -7.50 -19.72
C GLY A 259 -2.60 -8.53 -18.59
N ARG A 260 -3.77 -8.96 -18.12
CA ARG A 260 -3.92 -10.13 -17.27
C ARG A 260 -4.62 -11.25 -18.03
N TRP A 261 -4.01 -12.42 -18.03
CA TRP A 261 -4.60 -13.66 -18.49
C TRP A 261 -4.72 -14.66 -17.35
N ILE A 262 -5.82 -15.41 -17.30
CA ILE A 262 -6.02 -16.52 -16.38
C ILE A 262 -6.30 -17.77 -17.20
N SER A 263 -5.63 -18.87 -16.84
CA SER A 263 -5.83 -20.18 -17.45
C SER A 263 -7.28 -20.65 -17.32
N HIS A 264 -7.76 -21.42 -18.29
CA HIS A 264 -9.10 -22.00 -18.25
C HIS A 264 -9.34 -22.91 -17.03
N ALA A 265 -8.28 -23.52 -16.51
CA ALA A 265 -8.32 -24.35 -15.31
C ALA A 265 -8.29 -23.54 -14.01
N ASN A 266 -8.13 -22.21 -14.09
CA ASN A 266 -7.96 -21.30 -12.96
C ASN A 266 -6.79 -21.66 -12.04
N LYS A 267 -5.70 -22.20 -12.60
CA LYS A 267 -4.50 -22.60 -11.84
C LYS A 267 -3.32 -21.67 -12.04
N ASP A 268 -3.21 -21.14 -13.26
CA ASP A 268 -2.13 -20.25 -13.66
C ASP A 268 -2.70 -18.90 -14.12
N SER A 269 -1.93 -17.83 -13.90
CA SER A 269 -2.20 -16.51 -14.45
C SER A 269 -0.92 -15.85 -14.96
N LEU A 270 -1.05 -15.11 -16.05
CA LEU A 270 0.01 -14.23 -16.55
C LEU A 270 -0.43 -12.79 -16.33
N TYR A 271 0.49 -11.96 -15.86
CA TYR A 271 0.29 -10.53 -15.72
C TYR A 271 1.54 -9.82 -16.19
N GLY A 272 1.38 -8.84 -17.06
CA GLY A 272 2.53 -8.11 -17.59
C GLY A 272 2.15 -7.08 -18.63
N GLY A 273 3.03 -6.11 -18.81
CA GLY A 273 2.79 -4.96 -19.66
C GLY A 273 3.80 -3.84 -19.45
N VAL A 274 3.37 -2.63 -19.75
CA VAL A 274 4.15 -1.40 -19.61
C VAL A 274 3.48 -0.54 -18.56
N ASP A 275 4.20 -0.28 -17.47
CA ASP A 275 3.73 0.57 -16.37
C ASP A 275 3.71 2.05 -16.73
N ALA A 276 4.78 2.52 -17.37
CA ALA A 276 4.92 3.92 -17.72
C ALA A 276 5.66 4.07 -19.05
N ILE A 277 4.95 4.56 -20.06
CA ILE A 277 5.55 5.01 -21.32
C ILE A 277 5.29 6.49 -21.53
N ASN A 278 6.38 7.25 -21.66
CA ASN A 278 6.33 8.65 -22.05
C ASN A 278 7.19 8.86 -23.31
N PHE A 279 6.78 9.78 -24.18
CA PHE A 279 7.48 10.05 -25.46
C PHE A 279 8.48 11.19 -25.32
N THR A 280 9.14 11.28 -24.17
CA THR A 280 10.05 12.38 -23.88
C THR A 280 11.47 12.06 -24.34
N PRO A 281 12.27 13.04 -24.80
CA PRO A 281 13.66 12.80 -25.19
C PRO A 281 14.62 12.48 -24.01
N TYR A 282 14.13 12.35 -22.77
CA TYR A 282 14.95 12.39 -21.58
C TYR A 282 15.11 11.03 -20.87
N MET A 283 15.86 10.12 -21.52
CA MET A 283 16.84 9.31 -20.80
C MET A 283 17.98 10.25 -20.34
N ARG A 284 17.77 11.03 -19.28
CA ARG A 284 18.84 11.80 -18.65
C ARG A 284 18.69 11.73 -17.14
N THR A 285 19.39 10.75 -16.59
CA THR A 285 19.85 10.61 -15.21
C THR A 285 19.78 11.91 -14.42
N TYR A 286 18.89 11.97 -13.42
CA TYR A 286 18.98 12.93 -12.33
C TYR A 286 20.15 12.54 -11.42
N ILE A 287 21.39 12.85 -11.83
CA ILE A 287 22.45 13.14 -10.86
C ILE A 287 22.19 14.58 -10.42
N GLY A 288 21.51 14.74 -9.28
CA GLY A 288 21.32 16.04 -8.67
C GLY A 288 22.68 16.62 -8.27
N THR A 289 23.20 17.58 -9.02
CA THR A 289 24.16 18.53 -8.47
C THR A 289 23.41 19.45 -7.53
N ALA A 290 23.55 19.19 -6.24
CA ALA A 290 23.18 20.12 -5.18
C ALA A 290 24.00 21.40 -5.36
N ASN A 291 23.41 22.43 -5.96
CA ASN A 291 23.96 23.77 -5.88
C ASN A 291 23.64 24.33 -4.49
N SER A 292 24.66 24.33 -3.63
CA SER A 292 24.66 25.11 -2.39
C SER A 292 24.70 26.60 -2.75
N ALA A 293 23.55 27.23 -2.86
CA ALA A 293 23.47 28.68 -2.78
C ALA A 293 23.51 29.07 -1.30
N ASN A 294 24.71 29.36 -0.80
CA ASN A 294 24.93 30.00 0.49
C ASN A 294 24.42 31.45 0.43
N PRO A 295 23.46 31.89 1.28
CA PRO A 295 23.08 33.29 1.34
C PRO A 295 23.79 33.95 2.51
N SER A 296 24.92 34.62 2.26
CA SER A 296 25.40 35.68 3.15
C SER A 296 26.47 36.55 2.50
N THR A 297 26.29 37.87 2.70
CA THR A 297 27.13 39.06 2.45
C THR A 297 27.13 39.63 1.03
#